data_AF-W0JWY6-F1
#
_entry.id   AF-W0JWY6-F1
#
_cell.length_a   1.000
_cell.length_b   1.000
_cell.length_c   1.000
_cell.angle_alpha   90.00
_cell.angle_beta   90.00
_cell.angle_gamma   90.00
#
_symmetry.space_group_name_H-M   'P 1'
#
loop_
_entity.id
_entity.type
_entity.pdbx_description
1 polymer ?
#
loop_
_entity_poly.entity_id
_entity_poly.type
_entity_poly.pdbx_seq_one_letter_code
_entity_poly.pdbx_strand_id
1 'polypeptide(L)' 'MVTNVIEAVAAADGVDPADLDSLYKYIDPEVLEQLAEQDGTEWSFTFRYLDHQITVTHDGQIRVDGALYASDVLTK' A
#
# COMPACT_ATOMS: atom_id res chain seq x y z
N MET A 1 -4.95 0.86 -6.09
CA MET A 1 -4.33 0.63 -4.76
C MET A 1 -2.82 0.46 -4.83
N VAL A 2 -2.32 -0.29 -5.82
CA VAL A 2 -0.90 -0.68 -5.91
C VAL A 2 0.09 0.50 -5.92
N THR A 3 -0.15 1.53 -6.73
CA THR A 3 0.74 2.71 -6.82
C THR A 3 0.91 3.40 -5.47
N ASN A 4 -0.19 3.56 -4.73
CA ASN A 4 -0.19 4.24 -3.43
C ASN A 4 0.67 3.48 -2.39
N VAL A 5 0.72 2.15 -2.47
CA VAL A 5 1.59 1.35 -1.58
C VAL A 5 3.06 1.60 -1.91
N ILE A 6 3.41 1.61 -3.19
CA ILE A 6 4.79 1.87 -3.63
C ILE A 6 5.21 3.29 -3.22
N GLU A 7 4.34 4.29 -3.42
CA GLU A 7 4.58 5.67 -3.01
C GLU A 7 4.75 5.81 -1.50
N ALA A 8 3.92 5.13 -0.70
CA ALA A 8 4.02 5.14 0.76
C ALA A 8 5.35 4.56 1.26
N VAL A 9 5.80 3.47 0.67
CA VAL A 9 7.08 2.81 1.02
C VAL A 9 8.25 3.69 0.59
N ALA A 10 8.18 4.26 -0.62
CA ALA A 10 9.21 5.17 -1.13
C ALA A 10 9.35 6.41 -0.23
N ALA A 11 8.23 6.95 0.26
CA ALA A 11 8.22 8.05 1.21
C ALA A 11 8.80 7.65 2.58
N ALA A 12 8.58 6.42 3.03
CA ALA A 12 9.14 5.91 4.28
C ALA A 12 10.67 5.74 4.20
N ASP A 13 11.17 5.27 3.05
CA ASP A 13 12.60 5.07 2.78
C ASP A 13 13.32 6.34 2.31
N GLY A 14 12.59 7.36 1.87
CA GLY A 14 13.15 8.59 1.31
C GLY A 14 13.80 8.38 -0.07
N VAL A 15 13.29 7.43 -0.85
CA VAL A 15 13.79 7.08 -2.19
C VAL A 15 12.75 7.36 -3.27
N ASP A 16 13.13 7.26 -4.54
CA ASP A 16 12.16 7.35 -5.64
C ASP A 16 11.36 6.03 -5.74
N PRO A 17 10.03 6.07 -5.96
CA PRO A 17 9.22 4.88 -6.21
C PRO A 17 9.76 3.96 -7.32
N ALA A 18 10.44 4.51 -8.32
CA ALA A 18 11.06 3.75 -9.42
C ALA A 18 12.31 2.97 -8.99
N ASP A 19 12.93 3.32 -7.87
CA ASP A 19 14.08 2.60 -7.29
C ASP A 19 13.65 1.38 -6.47
N LEU A 20 12.36 1.27 -6.14
CA LEU A 20 11.82 0.15 -5.39
C LEU A 20 11.60 -1.09 -6.26
N ASP A 21 11.77 -2.25 -5.64
CA ASP A 21 11.45 -3.53 -6.27
C ASP A 21 9.95 -3.67 -6.54
N SER A 22 9.58 -4.29 -7.64
CA SER A 22 8.16 -4.50 -7.98
C SER A 22 7.40 -5.28 -6.89
N LEU A 23 6.21 -4.79 -6.53
CA LEU A 23 5.31 -5.40 -5.54
C LEU A 23 4.97 -6.88 -5.88
N TYR A 24 4.91 -7.19 -7.19
CA TYR A 24 4.68 -8.53 -7.73
C TYR A 24 5.69 -9.58 -7.24
N LYS A 25 6.87 -9.16 -6.77
CA LYS A 25 7.86 -10.09 -6.19
C LYS A 25 7.48 -10.61 -4.81
N TYR A 26 6.57 -9.91 -4.12
CA TYR A 26 6.23 -10.17 -2.71
C TYR A 26 4.80 -10.67 -2.54
N ILE A 27 3.87 -10.09 -3.30
CA ILE A 27 2.45 -10.47 -3.31
C ILE A 27 1.89 -10.37 -4.72
N ASP A 28 0.76 -11.04 -4.97
CA ASP A 28 -0.05 -10.75 -6.15
C ASP A 28 -0.85 -9.45 -5.90
N PRO A 29 -0.55 -8.34 -6.59
CA PRO A 29 -1.22 -7.08 -6.37
C PRO A 29 -2.70 -7.11 -6.78
N GLU A 30 -3.15 -8.08 -7.59
CA GLU A 30 -4.59 -8.23 -7.89
C GLU A 30 -5.40 -8.47 -6.61
N VAL A 31 -4.80 -9.08 -5.58
CA VAL A 31 -5.45 -9.28 -4.28
C VAL A 31 -5.82 -7.95 -3.62
N LEU A 32 -4.97 -6.91 -3.76
CA LEU A 32 -5.25 -5.60 -3.19
C LEU A 32 -6.41 -4.90 -3.91
N GLU A 33 -6.49 -5.05 -5.24
CA GLU A 33 -7.60 -4.49 -6.02
C GLU A 33 -8.91 -5.25 -5.73
N GLN A 34 -8.87 -6.58 -5.65
CA GLN A 34 -10.04 -7.39 -5.28
C GLN A 34 -10.57 -7.07 -3.88
N LEU A 35 -9.69 -6.79 -2.92
CA LEU A 35 -10.08 -6.34 -1.58
C LEU A 35 -10.67 -4.94 -1.61
N ALA A 36 -10.10 -4.02 -2.40
CA ALA A 36 -10.62 -2.67 -2.57
C ALA A 36 -12.01 -2.65 -3.24
N GLU A 37 -12.33 -3.64 -4.06
CA GLU A 37 -13.65 -3.82 -4.67
C GLU A 37 -14.71 -4.41 -3.71
N GLN A 38 -14.32 -4.90 -2.53
CA GLN A 38 -15.29 -5.42 -1.56
C GLN A 38 -16.00 -4.29 -0.82
N ASP A 39 -17.15 -3.89 -1.35
CA ASP A 39 -18.03 -2.92 -0.70
C ASP A 39 -18.67 -3.48 0.59
N GLY A 40 -18.70 -2.64 1.63
CA GLY A 40 -19.51 -2.88 2.85
C GLY A 40 -18.91 -3.84 3.88
N THR A 41 -17.66 -4.29 3.71
CA THR A 41 -16.96 -5.13 4.68
C THR A 41 -15.72 -4.42 5.21
N GLU A 42 -15.59 -4.29 6.53
CA GLU A 42 -14.35 -3.83 7.14
C GLU A 42 -13.27 -4.90 6.96
N TRP A 43 -12.18 -4.53 6.31
CA TRP A 43 -11.01 -5.40 6.13
C TRP A 43 -9.72 -4.66 6.40
N SER A 44 -8.71 -5.45 6.76
CA SER A 44 -7.32 -5.04 6.94
C SER A 44 -6.43 -6.14 6.38
N PHE A 45 -5.55 -5.77 5.45
CA PHE A 45 -4.60 -6.67 4.84
C PHE A 45 -3.19 -6.25 5.23
N THR A 46 -2.43 -7.18 5.83
CA THR A 46 -1.06 -6.92 6.27
C THR A 46 -0.10 -7.90 5.61
N PHE A 47 0.98 -7.38 5.03
CA PHE A 47 1.99 -8.16 4.34
C PHE A 47 3.37 -7.52 4.51
N ARG A 48 4.42 -8.27 4.17
CA ARG A 48 5.79 -7.73 4.11
C ARG A 48 6.13 -7.34 2.68
N TYR A 49 6.76 -6.19 2.55
CA TYR A 49 7.31 -5.69 1.30
C TYR A 49 8.62 -4.99 1.63
N LEU A 50 9.70 -5.47 1.00
CA LEU A 50 11.07 -5.12 1.40
C LEU A 50 11.28 -5.36 2.91
N ASP A 51 11.83 -4.38 3.62
CA ASP A 51 12.07 -4.42 5.06
C ASP A 51 10.90 -3.90 5.91
N HIS A 52 9.77 -3.56 5.26
CA HIS A 52 8.62 -2.98 5.92
C HIS A 52 7.44 -3.94 6.09
N GLN A 53 6.67 -3.70 7.16
CA GLN A 53 5.33 -4.23 7.32
C GLN A 53 4.32 -3.22 6.77
N ILE A 54 3.57 -3.63 5.76
CA ILE A 54 2.55 -2.82 5.11
C ILE A 54 1.18 -3.27 5.57
N THR A 55 0.34 -2.34 6.00
CA THR A 55 -1.08 -2.56 6.29
C THR A 55 -1.93 -1.67 5.41
N VAL A 56 -2.86 -2.27 4.68
CA VAL A 56 -3.88 -1.57 3.88
C VAL A 56 -5.25 -1.87 4.49
N THR A 57 -6.13 -0.88 4.58
CA THR A 57 -7.48 -1.04 5.13
C THR A 57 -8.56 -0.68 4.09
N HIS A 58 -9.80 -1.11 4.36
CA HIS A 58 -10.96 -0.89 3.49
C HIS A 58 -11.23 0.58 3.12
N ASP A 59 -10.81 1.54 3.95
CA ASP A 59 -10.94 2.97 3.72
C ASP A 59 -9.76 3.57 2.94
N GLY A 60 -8.86 2.73 2.43
CA GLY A 60 -7.71 3.14 1.62
C GLY A 60 -6.53 3.67 2.44
N GLN A 61 -6.55 3.58 3.77
CA GLN A 61 -5.37 3.92 4.57
C GLN A 61 -4.25 2.92 4.32
N ILE A 62 -3.03 3.44 4.18
CA ILE A 62 -1.82 2.65 4.07
C ILE A 62 -0.92 2.99 5.26
N ARG A 63 -0.43 1.95 5.93
CA ARG A 63 0.53 2.08 7.03
C ARG A 63 1.81 1.35 6.68
N VAL A 64 2.94 2.02 6.88
CA VAL A 64 4.29 1.45 6.77
C VAL A 64 4.88 1.43 8.18
N ASP A 65 5.14 0.24 8.71
CA ASP A 65 5.62 0.01 10.09
C ASP A 65 4.74 0.70 11.16
N GLY A 66 3.44 0.78 10.89
CA GLY A 66 2.44 1.39 11.77
C GLY A 66 2.28 2.91 11.58
N ALA A 67 3.19 3.59 10.89
CA ALA A 67 3.06 4.99 10.52
C ALA A 67 2.07 5.15 9.35
N LEU A 68 1.15 6.11 9.45
CA LEU A 68 0.12 6.35 8.44
C LEU A 68 0.69 7.18 7.28
N TYR A 69 0.57 6.64 6.07
CA TYR A 69 0.84 7.32 4.82
C TYR A 69 -0.50 7.45 4.11
N ALA A 70 -1.12 8.63 4.25
CA ALA A 70 -2.30 8.94 3.49
C ALA A 70 -1.90 8.96 2.01
N SER A 71 -2.62 8.23 1.17
CA SER A 71 -2.65 8.55 -0.24
C SER A 71 -3.38 9.87 -0.37
N ASP A 72 -2.66 10.97 -0.22
CA ASP A 72 -3.10 12.29 -0.68
C ASP A 72 -3.11 12.24 -2.21
N VAL A 73 -4.06 11.47 -2.76
CA VAL A 73 -4.51 11.67 -4.13
C VAL A 73 -5.20 13.01 -4.10
N LEU A 74 -4.40 14.03 -4.36
CA LEU A 74 -4.77 15.34 -4.85
C LEU A 74 -6.18 15.30 -5.44
N THR A 75 -7.10 15.94 -4.72
CA THR A 75 -8.32 16.46 -5.31
C THR A 75 -7.91 17.43 -6.42
N LYS A 76 -7.88 16.98 -7.67
CA LYS A 76 -8.01 17.86 -8.84
C LYS A 76 -8.38 17.12 -10.11
#